data_AF-A0A4Z1ED48-F1
#
_entry.id   AF-A0A4Z1ED48-F1
#
_cell.length_a   1.000
_cell.length_b   1.000
_cell.length_c   1.000
_cell.angle_alpha   90.00
_cell.angle_beta   90.00
_cell.angle_gamma   90.00
#
_symmetry.space_group_name_H-M   'P 1'
#
loop_
_entity.id
_entity.type
_entity.pdbx_description
1 polymer ?
#
loop_
_entity_poly.entity_id
_entity_poly.type
_entity_poly.pdbx_seq_one_letter_code
_entity_poly.pdbx_strand_id
1 'polypeptide(L)'
;MDYGRRNSDNTKDHLQYHTPRGNITHKVVVAEIHRAPPTLPRNDINNMPHRYGNREGQRPNQHPLFESRELPQRRINANRTGPVPLYEYPVTTPDKSSFDYTRAKVEPRAVPPTERAMRLEPETRFNDVGYMRGITGPDKKIVGAIYHPVGDRAGFARAELQPLDRQGREHNRMLHERAQHAPRSPTWPTKSTR
;
A
#
# COMPACT_ATOMS: atom_id res chain seq x y z
N MET A 1 -14.86 9.10 -28.64
CA MET A 1 -14.47 9.55 -27.30
C MET A 1 -15.58 9.12 -26.35
N ASP A 2 -15.45 7.92 -25.78
CA ASP A 2 -16.40 7.39 -24.80
C ASP A 2 -16.24 8.15 -23.49
N TYR A 3 -17.11 9.12 -23.26
CA TYR A 3 -17.34 9.67 -21.93
C TYR A 3 -18.11 8.64 -21.11
N GLY A 4 -17.38 7.68 -20.55
CA GLY A 4 -17.91 6.71 -19.59
C GLY A 4 -18.66 7.42 -18.46
N ARG A 5 -19.91 6.99 -18.24
CA ARG A 5 -20.82 7.51 -17.21
C ARG A 5 -20.11 7.61 -15.85
N ARG A 6 -20.08 8.81 -15.26
CA ARG A 6 -19.51 9.14 -13.92
C ARG A 6 -20.14 8.41 -12.71
N ASN A 7 -20.98 7.40 -12.94
CA ASN A 7 -21.83 6.76 -11.94
C ASN A 7 -21.56 5.26 -11.76
N SER A 8 -20.40 4.76 -12.19
CA SER A 8 -19.88 3.53 -11.61
C SER A 8 -19.11 3.90 -10.36
N ASP A 9 -19.78 3.99 -9.21
CA ASP A 9 -19.06 3.87 -7.93
C ASP A 9 -18.19 2.63 -8.08
N ASN A 10 -16.87 2.82 -8.04
CA ASN A 10 -15.94 1.71 -8.11
C ASN A 10 -16.29 0.82 -6.92
N THR A 11 -16.95 -0.31 -7.15
CA THR A 11 -17.53 -1.15 -6.09
C THR A 11 -16.49 -1.56 -5.04
N LYS A 12 -15.21 -1.56 -5.44
CA LYS A 12 -14.06 -1.83 -4.57
C LYS A 12 -13.70 -0.68 -3.64
N ASP A 13 -14.10 0.56 -3.91
CA ASP A 13 -13.87 1.72 -3.04
C ASP A 13 -14.70 1.64 -1.74
N HIS A 14 -15.76 0.83 -1.75
CA HIS A 14 -16.56 0.48 -0.58
C HIS A 14 -16.06 -0.77 0.15
N LEU A 15 -14.83 -1.23 -0.15
CA LEU A 15 -14.20 -2.36 0.52
C LEU A 15 -12.98 -1.92 1.34
N GLN A 16 -12.70 -2.67 2.40
CA GLN A 16 -11.57 -2.47 3.29
C GLN A 16 -10.91 -3.80 3.62
N TYR A 17 -9.62 -3.74 3.89
CA TYR A 17 -8.83 -4.84 4.38
C TYR A 17 -8.90 -4.86 5.90
N HIS A 18 -9.42 -5.96 6.45
CA HIS A 18 -9.49 -6.17 7.88
C HIS A 18 -8.20 -6.80 8.38
N THR A 19 -7.60 -6.19 9.41
CA THR A 19 -6.43 -6.77 10.11
C THR A 19 -6.60 -6.61 11.62
N PRO A 20 -6.02 -7.51 12.45
CA PRO A 20 -6.06 -7.38 13.91
C PRO A 20 -5.45 -6.07 14.46
N ARG A 21 -4.71 -5.33 13.63
CA ARG A 21 -4.03 -4.08 14.00
C ARG A 21 -4.76 -2.83 13.51
N GLY A 22 -5.85 -2.99 12.76
CA GLY A 22 -6.62 -1.88 12.20
C GLY A 22 -7.07 -2.15 10.77
N ASN A 23 -8.17 -1.50 10.39
CA ASN A 23 -8.78 -1.64 9.07
C ASN A 23 -8.22 -0.58 8.12
N ILE A 24 -7.94 -0.98 6.87
CA ILE A 24 -7.42 -0.09 5.83
C ILE A 24 -8.31 -0.16 4.61
N THR A 25 -8.82 0.98 4.15
CA THR A 25 -9.72 1.00 3.00
C THR A 25 -8.97 0.65 1.72
N HIS A 26 -9.63 -0.06 0.81
CA HIS A 26 -9.03 -0.44 -0.47
C HIS A 26 -8.54 0.79 -1.25
N LYS A 27 -9.29 1.90 -1.15
CA LYS A 27 -8.95 3.20 -1.74
C LYS A 27 -7.58 3.72 -1.30
N VAL A 28 -7.23 3.59 -0.02
CA VAL A 28 -5.90 3.99 0.49
C VAL A 28 -4.82 3.11 -0.11
N VAL A 29 -5.04 1.79 -0.16
CA VAL A 29 -4.09 0.85 -0.78
C VAL A 29 -3.85 1.20 -2.25
N VAL A 30 -4.91 1.51 -2.99
CA VAL A 30 -4.83 1.98 -4.39
C VAL A 30 -4.00 3.26 -4.49
N ALA A 31 -4.31 4.27 -3.68
CA ALA A 31 -3.60 5.55 -3.74
C ALA A 31 -2.09 5.39 -3.47
N GLU A 32 -1.71 4.60 -2.47
CA GLU A 32 -0.30 4.34 -2.12
C GLU A 32 0.44 3.60 -3.24
N ILE A 33 -0.17 2.58 -3.84
CA ILE A 33 0.43 1.81 -4.95
C ILE A 33 0.57 2.65 -6.22
N HIS A 34 -0.40 3.52 -6.50
CA HIS A 34 -0.31 4.45 -7.62
C HIS A 34 0.77 5.50 -7.41
N ARG A 35 0.97 5.97 -6.17
CA ARG A 35 2.04 6.91 -5.80
C ARG A 35 3.43 6.26 -5.87
N ALA A 36 3.53 4.96 -5.61
CA ALA A 36 4.79 4.23 -5.61
C ALA A 36 5.46 4.21 -7.01
N PRO A 37 6.81 4.13 -7.08
CA PRO A 37 7.52 3.98 -8.35
C PRO A 37 7.13 2.68 -9.08
N PRO A 38 7.42 2.58 -10.39
CA PRO A 38 7.28 1.32 -11.12
C PRO A 38 8.19 0.22 -10.51
N THR A 39 7.85 -1.04 -10.73
CA THR A 39 8.63 -2.20 -10.23
C THR A 39 10.00 -2.33 -10.89
N LEU A 40 10.14 -1.77 -12.09
CA LEU A 40 11.34 -1.82 -12.91
C LEU A 40 11.68 -0.40 -13.38
N PRO A 41 12.97 0.01 -13.35
CA PRO A 41 14.10 -0.70 -12.74
C PRO A 41 13.98 -0.81 -11.21
N ARG A 42 14.68 -1.77 -10.61
CA ARG A 42 14.66 -1.97 -9.14
C ARG A 42 15.19 -0.70 -8.46
N ASN A 43 14.54 -0.30 -7.38
CA ASN A 43 14.99 0.84 -6.60
C ASN A 43 16.11 0.42 -5.64
N ASP A 44 17.34 0.81 -5.94
CA ASP A 44 18.51 0.48 -5.13
C ASP A 44 18.58 1.26 -3.80
N ILE A 45 17.77 2.33 -3.66
CA ILE A 45 17.81 3.22 -2.49
C ILE A 45 17.21 2.56 -1.24
N ASN A 46 16.08 1.89 -1.38
CA ASN A 46 15.35 1.28 -0.27
C ASN A 46 14.81 -0.12 -0.56
N ASN A 47 15.18 -0.67 -1.72
CA ASN A 47 14.80 -2.00 -2.17
C ASN A 47 13.28 -2.18 -2.41
N MET A 48 12.44 -1.14 -2.30
CA MET A 48 11.00 -1.25 -2.52
C MET A 48 10.59 -0.69 -3.89
N PRO A 49 9.62 -1.32 -4.59
CA PRO A 49 8.86 -2.52 -4.22
C PRO A 49 9.63 -3.84 -4.41
N HIS A 50 9.37 -4.85 -3.58
CA HIS A 50 9.97 -6.19 -3.74
C HIS A 50 9.10 -7.12 -4.59
N ARG A 51 9.74 -8.15 -5.16
CA ARG A 51 9.03 -9.30 -5.72
C ARG A 51 8.47 -10.16 -4.59
N TYR A 52 7.17 -10.37 -4.62
CA TYR A 52 6.45 -11.18 -3.64
C TYR A 52 6.45 -12.66 -4.07
N GLY A 53 6.97 -13.51 -3.19
CA GLY A 53 7.12 -14.95 -3.47
C GLY A 53 5.88 -15.80 -3.19
N ASN A 54 4.84 -15.23 -2.55
CA ASN A 54 3.58 -15.91 -2.23
C ASN A 54 3.78 -17.26 -1.51
N ARG A 55 4.70 -17.31 -0.54
CA ARG A 55 5.15 -18.53 0.17
C ARG A 55 4.45 -18.77 1.50
N GLU A 56 3.50 -17.92 1.88
CA GLU A 56 2.75 -17.98 3.15
C GLU A 56 1.88 -19.24 3.25
N GLY A 57 1.69 -19.93 2.12
CA GLY A 57 0.88 -21.13 1.97
C GLY A 57 1.64 -22.46 2.01
N GLN A 58 2.71 -22.62 2.80
CA GLN A 58 3.29 -23.97 3.06
C GLN A 58 2.33 -24.92 3.82
N ARG A 59 1.03 -24.57 3.93
CA ARG A 59 -0.09 -25.47 4.22
C ARG A 59 -1.08 -25.44 3.04
N PRO A 60 -1.08 -26.44 2.15
CA PRO A 60 -1.70 -26.35 0.82
C PRO A 60 -3.24 -26.22 0.78
N ASN A 61 -3.95 -26.27 1.91
CA ASN A 61 -5.42 -26.44 1.92
C ASN A 61 -6.23 -25.32 2.61
N GLN A 62 -5.62 -24.24 3.15
CA GLN A 62 -6.38 -23.25 3.94
C GLN A 62 -6.58 -21.88 3.28
N HIS A 63 -5.68 -21.44 2.39
CA HIS A 63 -5.83 -20.15 1.72
C HIS A 63 -5.44 -20.24 0.23
N PRO A 64 -6.40 -20.26 -0.72
CA PRO A 64 -6.11 -20.27 -2.15
C PRO A 64 -5.12 -19.16 -2.50
N LEU A 65 -3.98 -19.51 -3.11
CA LEU A 65 -2.91 -18.59 -3.50
C LEU A 65 -3.48 -17.35 -4.22
N PHE A 66 -2.85 -16.16 -4.11
CA PHE A 66 -3.33 -15.00 -4.89
C PHE A 66 -3.45 -15.28 -6.39
N GLU A 67 -2.56 -16.12 -6.92
CA GLU A 67 -2.62 -16.64 -8.28
C GLU A 67 -3.95 -17.34 -8.61
N SER A 68 -4.62 -17.94 -7.62
CA SER A 68 -5.86 -18.69 -7.81
C SER A 68 -7.12 -17.85 -8.03
N ARG A 69 -7.11 -16.57 -7.64
CA ARG A 69 -8.24 -15.65 -7.86
C ARG A 69 -8.34 -15.12 -9.29
N GLU A 70 -7.23 -15.13 -10.03
CA GLU A 70 -7.15 -14.75 -11.45
C GLU A 70 -7.27 -15.97 -12.40
N LEU A 71 -7.50 -17.18 -11.86
CA LEU A 71 -7.45 -18.43 -12.62
C LEU A 71 -8.55 -18.69 -13.66
N PRO A 72 -9.81 -18.19 -13.59
CA PRO A 72 -10.84 -18.64 -14.53
C PRO A 72 -10.44 -18.41 -16.00
N GLN A 73 -9.82 -17.26 -16.31
CA GLN A 73 -9.33 -16.97 -17.67
C GLN A 73 -7.95 -17.56 -17.98
N ARG A 74 -7.13 -17.84 -16.97
CA ARG A 74 -5.73 -18.27 -17.16
C ARG A 74 -5.52 -19.78 -17.17
N ARG A 75 -6.41 -20.57 -16.53
CA ARG A 75 -6.39 -22.05 -16.64
C ARG A 75 -6.54 -22.55 -18.08
N ILE A 76 -7.16 -21.75 -18.94
CA ILE A 76 -7.33 -22.03 -20.36
C ILE A 76 -5.97 -22.08 -21.08
N ASN A 77 -4.96 -21.32 -20.61
CA ASN A 77 -3.64 -21.17 -21.25
C ASN A 77 -2.46 -21.34 -20.28
N ALA A 78 -2.55 -22.27 -19.33
CA ALA A 78 -1.51 -22.52 -18.33
C ALA A 78 -0.13 -22.85 -18.94
N ASN A 79 -0.09 -23.48 -20.11
CA ASN A 79 1.15 -23.86 -20.79
C ASN A 79 1.85 -22.69 -21.52
N ARG A 80 1.19 -21.53 -21.69
CA ARG A 80 1.74 -20.35 -22.40
C ARG A 80 2.11 -19.20 -21.46
N THR A 81 1.58 -19.19 -20.25
CA THR A 81 1.63 -18.04 -19.35
C THR A 81 2.09 -18.54 -17.99
N GLY A 82 3.40 -18.53 -17.75
CA GLY A 82 3.99 -18.93 -16.46
C GLY A 82 3.45 -18.12 -15.27
N PRO A 83 3.87 -18.43 -14.02
CA PRO A 83 3.41 -17.72 -12.83
C PRO A 83 3.70 -16.21 -12.97
N VAL A 84 2.68 -15.39 -12.73
CA VAL A 84 2.78 -13.93 -12.85
C VAL A 84 3.64 -13.42 -11.70
N PRO A 85 4.70 -12.62 -11.95
CA PRO A 85 5.44 -12.02 -10.87
C PRO A 85 4.54 -11.06 -10.08
N LEU A 86 4.36 -11.34 -8.80
CA LEU A 86 3.68 -10.45 -7.87
C LEU A 86 4.69 -9.53 -7.20
N TYR A 87 4.23 -8.36 -6.79
CA TYR A 87 5.06 -7.36 -6.11
C TYR A 87 4.39 -6.87 -4.84
N GLU A 88 5.19 -6.62 -3.81
CA GLU A 88 4.76 -6.07 -2.54
C GLU A 88 5.11 -4.59 -2.44
N TYR A 89 4.12 -3.81 -2.00
CA TYR A 89 4.24 -2.37 -1.79
C TYR A 89 3.89 -2.02 -0.34
N PRO A 90 4.74 -1.27 0.38
CA PRO A 90 4.37 -0.65 1.64
C PRO A 90 3.07 0.14 1.54
N VAL A 91 2.15 -0.09 2.47
CA VAL A 91 0.88 0.63 2.57
C VAL A 91 0.89 1.43 3.87
N THR A 92 0.40 2.66 3.81
CA THR A 92 0.25 3.52 4.98
C THR A 92 -0.74 2.92 5.98
N THR A 93 -0.38 2.99 7.26
CA THR A 93 -1.20 2.48 8.38
C THR A 93 -1.53 3.64 9.31
N PRO A 94 -2.60 3.58 10.12
CA PRO A 94 -3.06 4.73 10.90
C PRO A 94 -1.99 5.34 11.82
N ASP A 95 -1.07 4.49 12.30
CA ASP A 95 0.00 4.87 13.21
C ASP A 95 1.23 5.50 12.51
N LYS A 96 1.25 5.57 11.17
CA LYS A 96 2.45 5.89 10.40
C LYS A 96 2.15 6.79 9.20
N SER A 97 3.17 7.55 8.79
CA SER A 97 3.17 8.26 7.52
C SER A 97 3.38 7.31 6.34
N SER A 98 2.95 7.72 5.15
CA SER A 98 3.24 7.01 3.90
C SER A 98 4.73 6.77 3.71
N PHE A 99 5.08 5.65 3.08
CA PHE A 99 6.47 5.27 2.83
C PHE A 99 7.11 6.19 1.78
N ASP A 100 8.32 6.66 2.06
CA ASP A 100 9.06 7.53 1.14
C ASP A 100 10.01 6.71 0.26
N TYR A 101 9.69 6.60 -1.03
CA TYR A 101 10.49 5.81 -1.95
C TYR A 101 11.84 6.46 -2.31
N THR A 102 12.04 7.74 -2.00
CA THR A 102 13.28 8.48 -2.28
C THR A 102 14.29 8.40 -1.13
N ARG A 103 13.83 8.02 0.05
CA ARG A 103 14.66 7.96 1.26
C ARG A 103 15.31 6.61 1.41
N ALA A 104 16.63 6.62 1.61
CA ALA A 104 17.42 5.41 1.84
C ALA A 104 16.94 4.64 3.07
N LYS A 105 17.08 3.30 3.02
CA LYS A 105 16.86 2.45 4.19
C LYS A 105 17.96 2.74 5.21
N VAL A 106 17.66 3.58 6.20
CA VAL A 106 18.56 3.82 7.33
C VAL A 106 18.38 2.67 8.32
N GLU A 107 19.38 1.81 8.44
CA GLU A 107 19.37 0.79 9.49
C GLU A 107 19.46 1.46 10.87
N PRO A 108 18.74 0.96 11.87
CA PRO A 108 18.83 1.49 13.22
C PRO A 108 20.24 1.23 13.77
N ARG A 109 21.15 2.16 13.55
CA ARG A 109 22.44 2.19 14.26
C ARG A 109 22.12 2.30 15.74
N ALA A 110 22.75 1.46 16.58
CA ALA A 110 22.62 1.54 18.02
C ALA A 110 22.93 2.97 18.46
N VAL A 111 21.90 3.73 18.82
CA VAL A 111 22.03 5.12 19.20
C VAL A 111 22.54 5.14 20.64
N PRO A 112 23.75 5.69 20.90
CA PRO A 112 24.25 5.80 22.25
C PRO A 112 23.25 6.60 23.11
N PRO A 113 23.10 6.30 24.41
CA PRO A 113 22.07 6.91 25.26
C PRO A 113 22.03 8.44 25.22
N THR A 114 23.18 9.08 25.03
CA THR A 114 23.38 10.54 24.91
C THR A 114 22.76 11.14 23.65
N GLU A 115 22.72 10.41 22.54
CA GLU A 115 22.13 10.89 21.27
C GLU A 115 20.62 10.65 21.16
N ARG A 116 20.03 9.84 22.07
CA ARG A 116 18.60 9.50 22.01
C ARG A 116 17.69 10.71 22.22
N ALA A 117 18.09 11.64 23.08
CA ALA A 117 17.31 12.86 23.37
C ALA A 117 17.30 13.85 22.19
N MET A 118 18.34 13.85 21.35
CA MET A 118 18.45 14.75 20.20
C MET A 118 17.78 14.21 18.93
N ARG A 119 17.38 12.93 18.89
CA ARG A 119 16.70 12.31 17.73
C ARG A 119 15.17 12.38 17.77
N LEU A 120 14.60 13.21 18.65
CA LEU A 120 13.14 13.40 18.73
C LEU A 120 12.57 14.23 17.56
N GLU A 121 13.42 14.69 16.63
CA GLU A 121 13.06 15.46 15.44
C GLU A 121 12.24 14.62 14.44
N PRO A 122 11.14 15.14 13.87
CA PRO A 122 10.33 14.47 12.84
C PRO A 122 11.14 14.03 11.61
N GLU A 123 12.21 14.77 11.29
CA GLU A 123 13.10 14.51 10.16
C GLU A 123 13.90 13.21 10.32
N THR A 124 14.16 12.76 11.56
CA THR A 124 14.92 11.53 11.83
C THR A 124 14.06 10.27 11.89
N ARG A 125 12.74 10.37 11.65
CA ARG A 125 11.85 9.20 11.60
C ARG A 125 12.35 8.23 10.53
N PHE A 126 12.62 6.99 10.95
CA PHE A 126 13.05 5.92 10.06
C PHE A 126 11.99 5.71 8.97
N ASN A 127 12.43 5.50 7.73
CA ASN A 127 11.56 5.16 6.61
C ASN A 127 11.02 3.72 6.82
N ASP A 128 9.99 3.63 7.64
CA ASP A 128 9.43 2.36 8.11
C ASP A 128 8.36 1.89 7.15
N VAL A 129 8.57 0.69 6.61
CA VAL A 129 7.67 0.01 5.67
C VAL A 129 6.30 -0.33 6.27
N GLY A 130 6.15 -0.27 7.60
CA GLY A 130 4.90 -0.58 8.28
C GLY A 130 4.64 -2.09 8.38
N TYR A 131 3.46 -2.47 8.86
CA TYR A 131 3.09 -3.88 9.01
C TYR A 131 2.27 -4.42 7.84
N MET A 132 1.69 -3.57 7.00
CA MET A 132 0.82 -3.95 5.89
C MET A 132 1.49 -3.73 4.54
N ARG A 133 1.28 -4.65 3.59
CA ARG A 133 1.71 -4.55 2.20
C ARG A 133 0.54 -4.77 1.25
N GLY A 134 0.48 -3.98 0.20
CA GLY A 134 -0.39 -4.22 -0.95
C GLY A 134 0.32 -5.12 -1.95
N ILE A 135 -0.38 -6.13 -2.47
CA ILE A 135 0.13 -7.05 -3.47
C ILE A 135 -0.43 -6.70 -4.83
N THR A 136 0.45 -6.52 -5.82
CA THR A 136 0.07 -6.22 -7.19
C THR A 136 0.64 -7.20 -8.19
N GLY A 137 0.00 -7.26 -9.36
CA GLY A 137 0.63 -7.76 -10.57
C GLY A 137 1.63 -6.76 -11.18
N PRO A 138 2.28 -7.12 -12.30
CA PRO A 138 3.18 -6.25 -13.03
C PRO A 138 2.47 -5.02 -13.64
N ASP A 139 1.17 -5.09 -13.84
CA ASP A 139 0.32 -4.00 -14.33
C ASP A 139 -0.17 -3.06 -13.21
N LYS A 140 0.41 -3.17 -12.00
CA LYS A 140 -0.01 -2.47 -10.77
C LYS A 140 -1.47 -2.72 -10.37
N LYS A 141 -2.15 -3.70 -10.95
CA LYS A 141 -3.48 -4.09 -10.46
C LYS A 141 -3.35 -4.80 -9.13
N ILE A 142 -4.18 -4.39 -8.20
CA ILE A 142 -4.18 -4.91 -6.83
C ILE A 142 -4.85 -6.28 -6.83
N VAL A 143 -4.08 -7.27 -6.38
CA VAL A 143 -4.53 -8.65 -6.21
C VAL A 143 -5.03 -8.86 -4.79
N GLY A 144 -4.43 -8.16 -3.81
CA GLY A 144 -4.88 -8.15 -2.43
C GLY A 144 -3.93 -7.41 -1.51
N ALA A 145 -4.00 -7.69 -0.21
CA ALA A 145 -3.07 -7.17 0.78
C ALA A 145 -2.67 -8.25 1.78
N ILE A 146 -1.48 -8.08 2.33
CA ILE A 146 -0.91 -8.93 3.38
C ILE A 146 -0.46 -8.06 4.55
N TYR A 147 -0.31 -8.67 5.71
CA TYR A 147 0.14 -7.99 6.91
C TYR A 147 0.98 -8.92 7.80
N HIS A 148 1.86 -8.33 8.60
CA HIS A 148 2.55 -9.03 9.69
C HIS A 148 1.61 -9.18 10.89
N PRO A 149 1.30 -10.41 11.35
CA PRO A 149 0.45 -10.63 12.51
C PRO A 149 1.11 -10.15 13.80
N VAL A 150 0.32 -9.98 14.86
CA VAL A 150 0.83 -9.50 16.14
C VAL A 150 1.76 -10.56 16.75
N GLY A 151 2.99 -10.16 17.08
CA GLY A 151 4.00 -11.06 17.67
C GLY A 151 4.92 -11.76 16.67
N ASP A 152 4.57 -11.80 15.38
CA ASP A 152 5.42 -12.36 14.32
C ASP A 152 5.74 -11.29 13.27
N ARG A 153 7.02 -10.89 13.24
CA ARG A 153 7.55 -9.86 12.33
C ARG A 153 8.13 -10.43 11.04
N ALA A 154 8.24 -11.76 10.94
CA ALA A 154 8.81 -12.43 9.78
C ALA A 154 7.73 -13.05 8.89
N GLY A 155 6.70 -13.64 9.50
CA GLY A 155 5.55 -14.21 8.80
C GLY A 155 4.60 -13.16 8.26
N PHE A 156 3.89 -13.52 7.19
CA PHE A 156 2.81 -12.73 6.61
C PHE A 156 1.49 -13.51 6.68
N ALA A 157 0.43 -12.79 7.02
CA ALA A 157 -0.95 -13.23 6.92
C ALA A 157 -1.67 -12.42 5.84
N ARG A 158 -2.70 -12.99 5.22
CA ARG A 158 -3.50 -12.27 4.22
C ARG A 158 -4.59 -11.45 4.89
N ALA A 159 -4.75 -10.21 4.46
CA ALA A 159 -5.84 -9.38 4.93
C ALA A 159 -7.13 -9.76 4.17
N GLU A 160 -8.20 -9.99 4.91
CA GLU A 160 -9.50 -10.26 4.32
C GLU A 160 -10.12 -8.97 3.79
N LEU A 161 -10.71 -9.04 2.60
CA LEU A 161 -11.41 -7.92 2.00
C LEU A 161 -12.88 -7.99 2.41
N GLN A 162 -13.32 -7.02 3.20
CA GLN A 162 -14.67 -6.92 3.76
C GLN A 162 -15.32 -5.60 3.33
N PRO A 163 -16.66 -5.49 3.42
CA PRO A 163 -17.34 -4.21 3.23
C PRO A 163 -16.84 -3.15 4.21
N LEU A 164 -16.89 -1.88 3.80
CA LEU A 164 -16.54 -0.76 4.65
C LEU A 164 -17.36 -0.77 5.95
N ASP A 165 -16.69 -0.67 7.09
CA ASP A 165 -17.35 -0.40 8.36
C ASP A 165 -17.67 1.11 8.48
N ARG A 166 -18.27 1.52 9.61
CA ARG A 166 -18.59 2.92 9.86
C ARG A 166 -17.34 3.81 9.86
N GLN A 167 -16.24 3.34 10.44
CA GLN A 167 -14.99 4.09 10.55
C GLN A 167 -14.31 4.25 9.18
N GLY A 168 -14.29 3.20 8.36
CA GLY A 168 -13.79 3.21 6.99
C GLY A 168 -14.59 4.14 6.09
N ARG A 169 -15.92 4.23 6.26
CA ARG A 169 -16.76 5.23 5.57
C ARG A 169 -16.37 6.65 5.93
N GLU A 170 -16.26 6.95 7.23
CA GLU A 170 -15.84 8.29 7.69
C GLU A 170 -14.42 8.62 7.22
N HIS A 171 -13.50 7.67 7.27
CA HIS A 171 -12.14 7.85 6.77
C HIS A 171 -12.11 8.18 5.27
N ASN A 172 -12.85 7.43 4.45
CA ASN A 172 -12.94 7.71 3.02
C ASN A 172 -13.60 9.06 2.74
N ARG A 173 -14.58 9.47 3.56
CA ARG A 173 -15.20 10.80 3.48
C ARG A 173 -14.18 11.89 3.78
N MET A 174 -13.43 11.78 4.87
CA MET A 174 -12.38 12.74 5.22
C MET A 174 -11.30 12.85 4.15
N LEU A 175 -10.88 11.72 3.55
CA LEU A 175 -9.94 11.73 2.43
C LEU A 175 -10.51 12.45 1.20
N HIS A 176 -11.80 12.26 0.92
CA HIS A 176 -12.47 12.92 -0.19
C HIS A 176 -12.58 14.43 0.04
N GLU A 177 -13.01 14.85 1.23
CA GLU A 177 -13.07 16.26 1.64
C GLU A 177 -11.68 16.91 1.55
N ARG A 178 -10.64 16.25 2.07
CA ARG A 178 -9.26 16.75 1.99
C ARG A 178 -8.77 16.89 0.54
N ALA A 179 -9.11 15.95 -0.33
CA ALA A 179 -8.73 16.02 -1.74
C ALA A 179 -9.44 17.17 -2.48
N GLN A 180 -10.70 17.45 -2.13
CA GLN A 180 -11.46 18.58 -2.67
C GLN A 180 -11.00 19.94 -2.12
N HIS A 181 -10.53 19.95 -0.87
CA HIS A 181 -10.00 21.13 -0.18
C HIS A 181 -8.47 21.22 -0.19
N ALA A 182 -7.79 20.55 -1.13
CA ALA A 182 -6.39 20.84 -1.39
C ALA A 182 -6.23 22.36 -1.55
N PRO A 183 -5.23 23.00 -0.90
CA PRO A 183 -5.14 24.46 -0.86
C PRO A 183 -5.18 24.97 -2.28
N ARG A 184 -6.29 25.62 -2.64
CA ARG A 184 -6.41 26.30 -3.93
C ARG A 184 -5.28 27.32 -3.94
N SER A 185 -4.32 27.15 -4.85
CA SER A 185 -3.28 28.15 -5.07
C SER A 185 -3.98 29.51 -5.12
N PRO A 186 -3.62 30.47 -4.27
CA PRO A 186 -4.24 31.79 -4.33
C PRO A 186 -4.01 32.32 -5.73
N THR A 187 -5.09 32.55 -6.48
CA THR A 187 -5.03 33.15 -7.82
C THR A 187 -4.80 34.66 -7.78
N TRP A 188 -4.58 35.21 -6.59
CA TRP A 188 -4.22 36.61 -6.41
C TRP A 188 -2.76 36.81 -6.83
N PRO A 189 -2.45 37.72 -7.76
CA PRO A 189 -1.07 38.01 -8.11
C PRO A 189 -0.35 38.55 -6.88
N THR A 190 0.63 37.79 -6.37
CA THR A 190 1.56 38.29 -5.35
C THR A 190 2.35 39.42 -5.99
N LYS A 191 2.14 40.65 -5.52
CA LYS A 191 2.95 41.80 -5.93
C LYS A 191 4.42 41.46 -5.66
N SER A 192 5.18 41.31 -6.75
CA SER A 192 6.65 41.30 -6.72
C SER A 192 7.10 42.54 -5.97
N THR A 193 7.62 42.36 -4.76
CA THR A 193 8.28 43.45 -4.04
C THR A 193 9.69 43.52 -4.63
N ARG A 194 9.98 44.65 -5.28
CA ARG A 194 11.30 45.03 -5.79
C ARG A 194 12.24 45.31 -4.63
#